data_AF-A0A7S4RIE3-F1
#
_entry.id   AF-A0A7S4RIE3-F1
#
_cell.length_a   1.000
_cell.length_b   1.000
_cell.length_c   1.000
_cell.angle_alpha   90.00
_cell.angle_beta   90.00
_cell.angle_gamma   90.00
#
_symmetry.space_group_name_H-M   'P 1'
#
loop_
_entity.id
_entity.type
_entity.pdbx_description
1 polymer ?
#
loop_
_entity_poly.entity_id
_entity_poly.type
_entity_poly.pdbx_seq_one_letter_code
_entity_poly.pdbx_strand_id
1 'polypeptide(L)'
;SSHFGSSARRCAAPPCEAQRGMGQAESGGEGQGPAALPEVEASRRRQDYLHRLGVQKDRKACLGSAHFPTETVEAPDRLQRVKESDEPEGKDSGFAMDVLDLRSQDDFRVNFLRKLSYSKVWVPEAQRPPKHQTVIIFDWDDTLLCSSAINAAQWSTSELQELERAVAAVLEAAMELGETMIVTNGNGSWVHDSSHRFLPGLVPTLEQMTVMSARAMYEQMYPGDPFSWKRQAFRQILRCRRAQCPSEGGVNLVVLGDSPAEMEAAHSAAKVYDGPALIKTVKFREAPSVSQLLGQILRVAEDLGGIVRDSQNLSKDLQQLSVPSHLSHLVSGASAWKFAAGRDWGCSQTLLDALFSKDPDEDLPIELPEWMVQLADKVSAWQSRSTSPATMLNFH
;
A
#
# COMPACT_ATOMS: atom_id res chain seq x y z
N SER A 1 17.05 15.77 -57.30
CA SER A 1 17.47 14.98 -58.48
C SER A 1 18.57 14.01 -58.05
N SER A 2 18.55 12.78 -58.59
CA SER A 2 19.33 11.55 -58.27
C SER A 2 18.94 10.85 -56.95
N HIS A 3 18.13 9.78 -56.91
CA HIS A 3 18.24 8.41 -57.46
C HIS A 3 19.48 7.63 -56.99
N PHE A 4 19.26 6.74 -56.01
CA PHE A 4 19.89 5.41 -55.94
C PHE A 4 18.88 4.43 -55.35
N GLY A 5 18.68 3.31 -56.05
CA GLY A 5 17.69 2.30 -55.72
C GLY A 5 18.29 0.96 -55.29
N SER A 6 17.37 0.12 -54.83
CA SER A 6 17.34 -1.35 -54.86
C SER A 6 18.36 -2.12 -54.00
N SER A 7 17.88 -2.90 -53.04
CA SER A 7 17.58 -4.32 -53.29
C SER A 7 17.07 -5.01 -52.02
N ALA A 8 15.86 -5.57 -52.12
CA ALA A 8 15.26 -6.45 -51.13
C ALA A 8 15.76 -7.89 -51.32
N ARG A 9 16.02 -8.63 -50.24
CA ARG A 9 16.05 -10.10 -50.27
C ARG A 9 15.22 -10.67 -49.13
N ARG A 10 14.16 -11.37 -49.54
CA ARG A 10 13.35 -12.32 -48.76
C ARG A 10 14.04 -13.69 -48.79
N CYS A 11 14.07 -14.38 -47.66
CA CYS A 11 14.19 -15.84 -47.53
C CYS A 11 13.25 -16.22 -46.36
N ALA A 12 12.04 -16.75 -46.52
CA ALA A 12 11.59 -18.04 -47.10
C ALA A 12 12.08 -19.26 -46.28
N ALA A 13 11.20 -19.74 -45.39
CA ALA A 13 11.23 -21.05 -44.74
C ALA A 13 10.73 -22.16 -45.70
N PRO A 14 11.13 -23.42 -45.49
CA PRO A 14 10.15 -24.53 -45.39
C PRO A 14 10.67 -25.72 -44.52
N PRO A 15 9.99 -26.90 -44.45
CA PRO A 15 8.61 -27.15 -44.05
C PRO A 15 8.48 -28.23 -42.93
N CYS A 16 7.25 -28.40 -42.42
CA CYS A 16 6.82 -29.50 -41.55
C CYS A 16 6.79 -30.86 -42.26
N GLU A 17 7.09 -31.94 -41.52
CA GLU A 17 6.61 -33.30 -41.80
C GLU A 17 6.02 -33.93 -40.54
N ALA A 18 4.98 -34.73 -40.73
CA ALA A 18 4.05 -35.20 -39.73
C ALA A 18 4.04 -36.74 -39.61
N GLN A 19 3.50 -37.19 -38.47
CA GLN A 19 2.78 -38.46 -38.24
C GLN A 19 3.55 -39.79 -38.08
N ARG A 20 3.40 -40.39 -36.89
CA ARG A 20 2.72 -41.66 -36.55
C ARG A 20 3.20 -42.09 -35.15
N GLY A 21 2.44 -42.64 -34.21
CA GLY A 21 1.04 -43.05 -34.14
C GLY A 21 0.83 -43.93 -32.88
N MET A 22 -0.39 -43.90 -32.35
CA MET A 22 -1.10 -44.94 -31.58
C MET A 22 -0.59 -45.44 -30.21
N GLY A 23 -1.51 -45.40 -29.25
CA GLY A 23 -1.51 -46.20 -28.01
C GLY A 23 -2.66 -45.82 -27.09
N GLN A 24 -3.80 -46.51 -27.21
CA GLN A 24 -4.99 -46.39 -26.34
C GLN A 24 -4.83 -47.16 -25.02
N ALA A 25 -5.68 -46.79 -24.05
CA ALA A 25 -6.44 -47.62 -23.07
C ALA A 25 -6.29 -47.14 -21.61
N GLU A 26 -7.37 -46.55 -21.05
CA GLU A 26 -8.14 -47.05 -19.88
C GLU A 26 -7.48 -46.76 -18.51
N SER A 27 -8.12 -46.62 -17.36
CA SER A 27 -9.45 -46.19 -16.88
C SER A 27 -9.32 -46.23 -15.33
N GLY A 28 -10.02 -45.36 -14.59
CA GLY A 28 -10.42 -45.65 -13.20
C GLY A 28 -9.38 -45.48 -12.08
N GLY A 29 -9.58 -44.47 -11.22
CA GLY A 29 -8.88 -44.35 -9.94
C GLY A 29 -9.24 -43.07 -9.22
N GLU A 30 -10.38 -43.08 -8.50
CA GLU A 30 -10.78 -42.03 -7.56
C GLU A 30 -9.71 -41.85 -6.48
N GLY A 31 -9.06 -40.68 -6.46
CA GLY A 31 -8.10 -40.28 -5.44
C GLY A 31 -8.77 -39.44 -4.37
N GLN A 32 -8.97 -40.05 -3.19
CA GLN A 32 -9.44 -39.42 -1.96
C GLN A 32 -8.56 -38.21 -1.57
N GLY A 33 -9.19 -37.09 -1.23
CA GLY A 33 -8.54 -35.93 -0.60
C GLY A 33 -7.94 -36.29 0.77
N PRO A 34 -6.99 -35.49 1.29
CA PRO A 34 -6.28 -35.82 2.52
C PRO A 34 -7.25 -35.90 3.71
N ALA A 35 -7.29 -37.08 4.34
CA ALA A 35 -8.10 -37.33 5.53
C ALA A 35 -7.72 -36.38 6.67
N ALA A 36 -8.73 -35.72 7.25
CA ALA A 36 -8.58 -34.96 8.48
C ALA A 36 -8.03 -35.85 9.60
N LEU A 37 -6.95 -35.41 10.25
CA LEU A 37 -6.34 -36.12 11.37
C LEU A 37 -7.34 -36.24 12.54
N PRO A 38 -7.32 -37.36 13.28
CA PRO A 38 -8.24 -37.58 14.40
C PRO A 38 -8.08 -36.47 15.44
N GLU A 39 -9.22 -35.92 15.87
CA GLU A 39 -9.39 -34.75 16.75
C GLU A 39 -8.51 -34.79 18.03
N VAL A 40 -8.18 -36.00 18.48
CA VAL A 40 -7.32 -36.27 19.64
C VAL A 40 -5.86 -35.80 19.43
N GLU A 41 -5.35 -35.89 18.20
CA GLU A 41 -3.96 -35.57 17.87
C GLU A 41 -3.75 -34.06 17.66
N ALA A 42 -4.75 -33.38 17.10
CA ALA A 42 -4.81 -31.92 17.05
C ALA A 42 -4.90 -31.31 18.46
N SER A 43 -5.66 -31.95 19.36
CA SER A 43 -5.83 -31.49 20.74
C SER A 43 -4.55 -31.64 21.58
N ARG A 44 -3.71 -32.66 21.31
CA ARG A 44 -2.39 -32.82 21.94
C ARG A 44 -1.37 -31.77 21.48
N ARG A 45 -1.29 -31.51 20.17
CA ARG A 45 -0.38 -30.47 19.64
C ARG A 45 -0.72 -29.08 20.16
N ARG A 46 -2.01 -28.78 20.33
CA ARG A 46 -2.49 -27.55 20.95
C ARG A 46 -2.05 -27.45 22.41
N GLN A 47 -2.12 -28.53 23.19
CA GLN A 47 -1.66 -28.54 24.58
C GLN A 47 -0.14 -28.37 24.69
N ASP A 48 0.64 -29.01 23.82
CA ASP A 48 2.10 -28.86 23.78
C ASP A 48 2.53 -27.44 23.40
N TYR A 49 1.81 -26.80 22.47
CA TYR A 49 2.04 -25.42 22.08
C TYR A 49 1.74 -24.45 23.24
N LEU A 50 0.63 -24.66 23.97
CA LEU A 50 0.26 -23.86 25.14
C LEU A 50 1.26 -24.02 26.29
N HIS A 51 1.80 -25.22 26.49
CA HIS A 51 2.83 -25.49 27.49
C HIS A 51 4.16 -24.79 27.17
N ARG A 52 4.58 -24.76 25.89
CA ARG A 52 5.78 -24.00 25.45
C ARG A 52 5.65 -22.49 25.62
N LEU A 53 4.41 -21.98 25.60
CA LEU A 53 4.09 -20.57 25.85
C LEU A 53 3.90 -20.24 27.34
N GLY A 54 4.10 -21.20 28.25
CA GLY A 54 4.00 -20.99 29.69
C GLY A 54 2.56 -20.85 30.22
N VAL A 55 1.56 -21.26 29.45
CA VAL A 55 0.15 -21.19 29.85
C VAL A 55 -0.24 -22.47 30.58
N GLN A 56 -0.21 -22.44 31.92
CA GLN A 56 -0.73 -23.54 32.74
C GLN A 56 -2.21 -23.34 33.07
N LYS A 57 -2.99 -24.42 32.99
CA LYS A 57 -4.40 -24.42 33.38
C LYS A 57 -4.47 -24.77 34.86
N ASP A 58 -4.65 -23.76 35.71
CA ASP A 58 -4.86 -24.00 37.14
C ASP A 58 -6.11 -24.84 37.38
N ARG A 59 -5.91 -26.02 38.00
CA ARG A 59 -6.97 -26.91 38.45
C ARG A 59 -7.03 -26.88 39.97
N LYS A 60 -7.95 -26.09 40.52
CA LYS A 60 -8.56 -26.21 41.86
C LYS A 60 -9.68 -25.15 41.94
N ALA A 61 -10.87 -25.38 42.49
CA ALA A 61 -11.65 -26.54 42.86
C ALA A 61 -13.04 -25.96 43.18
N CYS A 62 -14.12 -26.59 42.71
CA CYS A 62 -15.41 -26.55 43.41
C CYS A 62 -16.23 -27.76 42.97
N LEU A 63 -16.26 -28.75 43.86
CA LEU A 63 -17.23 -29.82 43.88
C LEU A 63 -18.58 -29.24 44.31
N GLY A 64 -19.63 -29.52 43.55
CA GLY A 64 -21.00 -29.15 43.88
C GLY A 64 -21.95 -29.69 42.81
N SER A 65 -22.44 -30.90 43.04
CA SER A 65 -23.50 -31.54 42.25
C SER A 65 -24.77 -30.69 42.23
N ALA A 66 -25.31 -30.38 41.05
CA ALA A 66 -26.74 -30.16 40.86
C ALA A 66 -27.13 -30.33 39.39
N HIS A 67 -28.21 -31.08 39.19
CA HIS A 67 -28.88 -31.41 37.93
C HIS A 67 -29.06 -30.25 36.95
N PHE A 68 -28.95 -30.57 35.66
CA PHE A 68 -29.61 -29.83 34.58
C PHE A 68 -31.14 -30.00 34.68
N PRO A 69 -31.90 -28.91 34.51
CA PRO A 69 -33.14 -28.97 33.77
C PRO A 69 -33.04 -28.12 32.51
N THR A 70 -33.38 -28.77 31.41
CA THR A 70 -33.81 -28.21 30.14
C THR A 70 -35.09 -27.40 30.38
N GLU A 71 -35.11 -26.11 30.04
CA GLU A 71 -36.36 -25.41 29.73
C GLU A 71 -36.10 -24.11 28.95
N THR A 72 -36.71 -24.05 27.77
CA THR A 72 -36.87 -22.88 26.90
C THR A 72 -37.85 -21.88 27.53
N VAL A 73 -37.45 -20.63 27.76
CA VAL A 73 -38.41 -19.51 27.93
C VAL A 73 -37.83 -18.19 27.39
N GLU A 74 -38.70 -17.50 26.67
CA GLU A 74 -38.56 -16.26 25.91
C GLU A 74 -38.05 -15.04 26.68
N ALA A 75 -37.52 -14.07 25.93
CA ALA A 75 -37.14 -12.74 26.40
C ALA A 75 -38.37 -11.87 26.73
N PRO A 76 -38.36 -11.09 27.83
CA PRO A 76 -39.29 -9.99 28.00
C PRO A 76 -38.62 -8.64 27.73
N ASP A 77 -39.27 -7.95 26.82
CA ASP A 77 -39.22 -6.53 26.50
C ASP A 77 -39.51 -5.65 27.72
N ARG A 78 -38.72 -4.60 27.98
CA ARG A 78 -39.17 -3.48 28.83
C ARG A 78 -38.40 -2.18 28.60
N LEU A 79 -38.98 -1.36 27.72
CA LEU A 79 -38.89 0.10 27.76
C LEU A 79 -39.28 0.64 29.15
N GLN A 80 -38.47 1.55 29.71
CA GLN A 80 -38.98 2.64 30.55
C GLN A 80 -38.07 3.87 30.52
N ARG A 81 -38.72 5.01 30.27
CA ARG A 81 -38.27 6.39 30.07
C ARG A 81 -38.15 7.13 31.42
N VAL A 82 -37.05 7.86 31.68
CA VAL A 82 -36.96 9.00 32.63
C VAL A 82 -35.77 9.90 32.21
N LYS A 83 -36.02 11.05 31.53
CA LYS A 83 -36.09 12.48 31.95
C LYS A 83 -34.79 13.28 31.78
N GLU A 84 -34.91 14.39 31.04
CA GLU A 84 -33.97 15.49 30.87
C GLU A 84 -33.76 16.32 32.15
N SER A 85 -32.54 16.85 32.32
CA SER A 85 -32.29 18.16 32.92
C SER A 85 -30.85 18.63 32.65
N ASP A 86 -30.76 19.69 31.84
CA ASP A 86 -29.88 20.89 31.88
C ASP A 86 -28.33 20.79 32.04
N GLU A 87 -27.67 21.27 30.98
CA GLU A 87 -26.29 21.80 30.84
C GLU A 87 -26.12 23.14 31.62
N PRO A 88 -24.90 23.69 31.94
CA PRO A 88 -23.76 23.72 31.01
C PRO A 88 -22.31 23.71 31.54
N GLU A 89 -21.40 23.52 30.57
CA GLU A 89 -20.06 24.08 30.38
C GLU A 89 -18.82 23.47 31.09
N GLY A 90 -17.97 22.86 30.25
CA GLY A 90 -16.53 23.10 30.24
C GLY A 90 -15.63 22.00 30.81
N LYS A 91 -15.12 21.10 29.94
CA LYS A 91 -13.71 20.65 29.84
C LYS A 91 -13.55 19.41 28.95
N ASP A 92 -12.61 19.52 28.01
CA ASP A 92 -11.72 18.47 27.50
C ASP A 92 -12.38 17.12 27.12
N SER A 93 -12.87 17.01 25.88
CA SER A 93 -13.45 15.77 25.36
C SER A 93 -12.38 14.77 24.91
N GLY A 94 -11.62 14.25 25.88
CA GLY A 94 -11.11 12.89 25.77
C GLY A 94 -12.30 11.96 25.95
N PHE A 95 -12.89 11.48 24.85
CA PHE A 95 -13.98 10.50 24.92
C PHE A 95 -13.44 9.20 25.54
N ALA A 96 -13.64 9.06 26.85
CA ALA A 96 -13.45 7.82 27.57
C ALA A 96 -14.46 6.81 27.02
N MET A 97 -13.94 5.70 26.50
CA MET A 97 -14.74 4.57 26.07
C MET A 97 -15.47 4.03 27.30
N ASP A 98 -16.78 4.26 27.35
CA ASP A 98 -17.61 3.80 28.46
C ASP A 98 -17.53 2.28 28.51
N VAL A 99 -16.84 1.80 29.54
CA VAL A 99 -16.56 0.37 29.75
C VAL A 99 -17.87 -0.24 30.20
N LEU A 100 -18.64 -0.75 29.23
CA LEU A 100 -19.69 -1.72 29.53
C LEU A 100 -19.02 -2.85 30.33
N ASP A 101 -19.46 -2.98 31.59
CA ASP A 101 -19.01 -3.95 32.57
C ASP A 101 -19.37 -5.37 32.10
N LEU A 102 -18.53 -5.91 31.20
CA LEU A 102 -18.66 -7.24 30.63
C LEU A 102 -17.75 -8.21 31.41
N ARG A 103 -18.43 -9.09 32.13
CA ARG A 103 -17.89 -10.07 33.08
C ARG A 103 -16.73 -10.91 32.52
N SER A 104 -15.62 -10.93 33.26
CA SER A 104 -14.61 -12.00 33.52
C SER A 104 -14.00 -12.86 32.39
N GLN A 105 -14.65 -13.12 31.25
CA GLN A 105 -14.03 -13.82 30.10
C GLN A 105 -13.53 -12.86 29.01
N ASP A 106 -14.09 -11.66 28.94
CA ASP A 106 -13.69 -10.65 27.95
C ASP A 106 -12.42 -9.88 28.35
N ASP A 107 -12.00 -9.96 29.61
CA ASP A 107 -10.79 -9.30 30.11
C ASP A 107 -9.51 -9.81 29.43
N PHE A 108 -9.45 -11.10 29.11
CA PHE A 108 -8.34 -11.65 28.33
C PHE A 108 -8.37 -11.15 26.89
N ARG A 109 -9.56 -11.10 26.25
CA ARG A 109 -9.71 -10.58 24.89
C ARG A 109 -9.34 -9.11 24.82
N VAL A 110 -9.84 -8.30 25.74
CA VAL A 110 -9.56 -6.86 25.82
C VAL A 110 -8.08 -6.63 26.12
N ASN A 111 -7.46 -7.34 27.05
CA ASN A 111 -6.01 -7.21 27.30
C ASN A 111 -5.16 -7.76 26.16
N PHE A 112 -5.61 -8.80 25.45
CA PHE A 112 -4.93 -9.35 24.27
C PHE A 112 -5.02 -8.38 23.10
N LEU A 113 -6.21 -7.85 22.79
CA LEU A 113 -6.43 -6.82 21.77
C LEU A 113 -5.68 -5.53 22.11
N ARG A 114 -5.65 -5.12 23.38
CA ARG A 114 -4.85 -4.00 23.88
C ARG A 114 -3.35 -4.26 23.70
N LYS A 115 -2.85 -5.46 24.01
CA LYS A 115 -1.45 -5.83 23.76
C LYS A 115 -1.14 -5.83 22.26
N LEU A 116 -2.04 -6.32 21.40
CA LEU A 116 -1.87 -6.28 19.95
C LEU A 116 -1.91 -4.86 19.38
N SER A 117 -2.76 -3.98 19.92
CA SER A 117 -2.82 -2.57 19.53
C SER A 117 -1.55 -1.82 19.97
N TYR A 118 -1.04 -2.07 21.18
CA TYR A 118 0.24 -1.53 21.64
C TYR A 118 1.43 -2.04 20.81
N SER A 119 1.35 -3.27 20.32
CA SER A 119 2.38 -3.87 19.46
C SER A 119 2.31 -3.36 18.00
N LYS A 120 1.35 -2.47 17.66
CA LYS A 120 0.99 -2.05 16.29
C LYS A 120 0.63 -3.20 15.33
N VAL A 121 0.40 -4.40 15.85
CA VAL A 121 0.06 -5.60 15.07
C VAL A 121 -1.43 -5.62 14.71
N TRP A 122 -2.27 -4.92 15.47
CA TRP A 122 -3.71 -4.85 15.22
C TRP A 122 -4.28 -3.44 15.45
N VAL A 123 -4.56 -2.72 14.35
CA VAL A 123 -5.41 -1.52 14.35
C VAL A 123 -6.86 -1.99 14.09
N PRO A 124 -7.84 -1.68 14.96
CA PRO A 124 -9.25 -2.00 14.73
C PRO A 124 -9.73 -1.49 13.38
N GLU A 125 -10.60 -2.23 12.69
CA GLU A 125 -11.06 -1.86 11.33
C GLU A 125 -11.74 -0.48 11.28
N ALA A 126 -12.48 -0.11 12.32
CA ALA A 126 -13.10 1.21 12.47
C ALA A 126 -12.10 2.37 12.58
N GLN A 127 -10.83 2.09 12.91
CA GLN A 127 -9.76 3.10 13.01
C GLN A 127 -8.85 3.13 11.78
N ARG A 128 -9.07 2.22 10.82
CA ARG A 128 -8.30 2.20 9.57
C ARG A 128 -8.91 3.19 8.59
N PRO A 129 -8.09 3.92 7.83
CA PRO A 129 -8.62 4.69 6.71
C PRO A 129 -9.34 3.74 5.74
N PRO A 130 -10.57 4.07 5.30
CA PRO A 130 -11.23 3.34 4.24
C PRO A 130 -10.34 3.27 3.00
N LYS A 131 -10.33 2.11 2.32
CA LYS A 131 -9.56 1.94 1.08
C LYS A 131 -9.89 3.04 0.07
N HIS A 132 -11.17 3.41 -0.04
CA HIS A 132 -11.63 4.42 -0.99
C HIS A 132 -11.15 5.84 -0.67
N GLN A 133 -10.60 6.09 0.53
CA GLN A 133 -9.93 7.33 0.90
C GLN A 133 -8.40 7.28 0.70
N THR A 134 -7.85 6.13 0.32
CA THR A 134 -6.40 5.95 0.18
C THR A 134 -5.91 6.33 -1.21
N VAL A 135 -4.89 7.19 -1.27
CA VAL A 135 -4.07 7.51 -2.45
C VAL A 135 -2.66 7.00 -2.17
N ILE A 136 -2.06 6.24 -3.09
CA ILE A 136 -0.69 5.78 -3.00
C ILE A 136 0.08 6.31 -4.21
N ILE A 137 1.10 7.12 -3.95
CA ILE A 137 1.95 7.73 -4.97
C ILE A 137 3.35 7.14 -4.87
N PHE A 138 3.85 6.61 -5.98
CA PHE A 138 5.24 6.22 -6.13
C PHE A 138 5.99 7.23 -7.02
N ASP A 139 7.23 7.54 -6.68
CA ASP A 139 8.19 8.05 -7.66
C ASP A 139 8.69 6.93 -8.57
N TRP A 140 9.36 7.30 -9.66
CA TRP A 140 9.93 6.37 -10.62
C TRP A 140 11.44 6.20 -10.45
N ASP A 141 12.20 7.27 -10.69
CA ASP A 141 13.66 7.27 -10.66
C ASP A 141 14.17 6.99 -9.24
N ASP A 142 15.19 6.12 -9.15
CA ASP A 142 15.79 5.61 -7.92
C ASP A 142 14.81 5.09 -6.84
N THR A 143 13.55 4.85 -7.22
CA THR A 143 12.46 4.38 -6.37
C THR A 143 11.84 3.09 -6.89
N LEU A 144 11.42 3.06 -8.16
CA LEU A 144 10.93 1.85 -8.85
C LEU A 144 11.93 1.38 -9.91
N LEU A 145 12.63 2.32 -10.54
CA LEU A 145 13.73 2.08 -11.48
C LEU A 145 15.05 2.54 -10.84
N CYS A 146 16.09 1.71 -10.84
CA CYS A 146 17.43 2.12 -10.37
C CYS A 146 18.17 2.95 -11.44
N SER A 147 17.63 4.12 -11.78
CA SER A 147 18.11 4.94 -12.90
C SER A 147 19.55 5.41 -12.70
N SER A 148 19.99 5.71 -11.47
CA SER A 148 21.39 6.02 -11.17
C SER A 148 22.33 4.84 -11.47
N ALA A 149 21.97 3.62 -11.04
CA ALA A 149 22.75 2.42 -11.33
C ALA A 149 22.77 2.10 -12.84
N ILE A 150 21.65 2.31 -13.53
CA ILE A 150 21.54 2.15 -14.98
C ILE A 150 22.46 3.13 -15.72
N ASN A 151 22.43 4.40 -15.33
CA ASN A 151 23.27 5.45 -15.92
C ASN A 151 24.77 5.22 -15.66
N ALA A 152 25.11 4.62 -14.52
CA ALA A 152 26.48 4.20 -14.20
C ALA A 152 26.91 2.89 -14.89
N ALA A 153 26.02 2.24 -15.66
CA ALA A 153 26.22 0.90 -16.23
C ALA A 153 26.55 -0.18 -15.18
N GLN A 154 26.01 -0.01 -13.96
CA GLN A 154 26.20 -0.91 -12.82
C GLN A 154 24.97 -1.79 -12.60
N TRP A 155 24.66 -2.62 -13.61
CA TRP A 155 23.51 -3.51 -13.58
C TRP A 155 23.75 -4.74 -14.46
N SER A 156 23.02 -5.81 -14.17
CA SER A 156 22.92 -7.00 -15.01
C SER A 156 21.46 -7.31 -15.35
N THR A 157 21.24 -8.01 -16.47
CA THR A 157 19.89 -8.41 -16.89
C THR A 157 19.18 -9.24 -15.83
N SER A 158 19.90 -10.14 -15.14
CA SER A 158 19.33 -10.96 -14.07
C SER A 158 18.87 -10.13 -12.86
N GLU A 159 19.66 -9.13 -12.45
CA GLU A 159 19.27 -8.26 -11.34
C GLU A 159 18.05 -7.41 -11.69
N LEU A 160 17.97 -6.90 -12.93
CA LEU A 160 16.79 -6.14 -13.38
C LEU A 160 15.54 -7.01 -13.47
N GLN A 161 15.66 -8.29 -13.85
CA GLN A 161 14.52 -9.23 -13.85
C GLN A 161 14.03 -9.58 -12.43
N GLU A 162 14.93 -9.61 -11.44
CA GLU A 162 14.54 -9.75 -10.03
C GLU A 162 13.84 -8.49 -9.52
N LEU A 163 14.42 -7.32 -9.82
CA LEU A 163 13.82 -6.03 -9.48
C LEU A 163 12.43 -5.87 -10.12
N GLU A 164 12.28 -6.19 -11.40
CA GLU A 164 11.02 -6.13 -12.15
C GLU A 164 9.91 -6.91 -11.45
N ARG A 165 10.18 -8.15 -11.07
CA ARG A 165 9.20 -8.99 -10.36
C ARG A 165 8.81 -8.41 -9.01
N ALA A 166 9.78 -7.89 -8.26
CA ALA A 166 9.53 -7.28 -6.97
C ALA A 166 8.72 -5.98 -7.09
N VAL A 167 9.01 -5.16 -8.11
CA VAL A 167 8.30 -3.93 -8.41
C VAL A 167 6.87 -4.23 -8.85
N ALA A 168 6.66 -5.19 -9.75
CA ALA A 168 5.31 -5.61 -10.15
C ALA A 168 4.48 -6.02 -8.93
N ALA A 169 5.04 -6.87 -8.06
CA ALA A 169 4.36 -7.35 -6.86
C ALA A 169 3.97 -6.23 -5.88
N VAL A 170 4.84 -5.24 -5.64
CA VAL A 170 4.51 -4.13 -4.72
C VAL A 170 3.48 -3.18 -5.32
N LEU A 171 3.50 -2.95 -6.63
CA LEU A 171 2.50 -2.12 -7.31
C LEU A 171 1.13 -2.81 -7.32
N GLU A 172 1.08 -4.12 -7.58
CA GLU A 172 -0.14 -4.92 -7.49
C GLU A 172 -0.73 -4.88 -6.08
N ALA A 173 0.09 -5.11 -5.05
CA ALA A 173 -0.34 -5.00 -3.65
C ALA A 173 -0.84 -3.58 -3.30
N ALA A 174 -0.20 -2.52 -3.83
CA ALA A 174 -0.65 -1.15 -3.64
C ALA A 174 -2.04 -0.90 -4.24
N MET A 175 -2.30 -1.40 -5.46
CA MET A 175 -3.60 -1.26 -6.13
C MET A 175 -4.75 -1.92 -5.37
N GLU A 176 -4.48 -2.98 -4.60
CA GLU A 176 -5.46 -3.62 -3.71
C GLU A 176 -5.76 -2.81 -2.44
N LEU A 177 -4.84 -1.91 -2.05
CA LEU A 177 -4.89 -1.11 -0.83
C LEU A 177 -5.51 0.27 -1.06
N GLY A 178 -5.41 0.82 -2.27
CA GLY A 178 -5.95 2.13 -2.62
C GLY A 178 -5.72 2.52 -4.08
N GLU A 179 -6.17 3.71 -4.44
CA GLU A 179 -5.86 4.31 -5.74
C GLU A 179 -4.34 4.51 -5.83
N THR A 180 -3.69 3.87 -6.82
CA THR A 180 -2.23 3.88 -6.94
C THR A 180 -1.80 4.54 -8.24
N MET A 181 -0.81 5.44 -8.16
CA MET A 181 -0.27 6.16 -9.31
C MET A 181 1.24 6.41 -9.19
N ILE A 182 1.86 6.72 -10.33
CA ILE A 182 3.27 7.13 -10.41
C ILE A 182 3.34 8.62 -10.73
N VAL A 183 4.14 9.37 -9.99
CA VAL A 183 4.43 10.79 -10.27
C VAL A 183 5.94 11.01 -10.35
N THR A 184 6.43 11.32 -11.55
CA THR A 184 7.86 11.48 -11.84
C THR A 184 8.19 12.91 -12.30
N ASN A 185 9.44 13.34 -12.04
CA ASN A 185 10.03 14.54 -12.65
C ASN A 185 10.72 14.24 -13.99
N GLY A 186 10.69 12.99 -14.48
CA GLY A 186 11.08 12.64 -15.83
C GLY A 186 10.17 13.29 -16.87
N ASN A 187 10.59 13.26 -18.14
CA ASN A 187 9.75 13.76 -19.24
C ASN A 187 8.47 12.91 -19.43
N GLY A 188 7.54 13.37 -20.26
CA GLY A 188 6.23 12.73 -20.44
C GLY A 188 6.26 11.26 -20.88
N SER A 189 7.28 10.82 -21.63
CA SER A 189 7.41 9.42 -22.07
C SER A 189 8.37 8.61 -21.22
N TRP A 190 9.01 9.21 -20.19
CA TRP A 190 10.15 8.61 -19.50
C TRP A 190 9.83 7.25 -18.87
N VAL A 191 8.72 7.14 -18.15
CA VAL A 191 8.31 5.87 -17.51
C VAL A 191 8.02 4.80 -18.56
N HIS A 192 7.34 5.18 -19.65
CA HIS A 192 7.04 4.26 -20.75
C HIS A 192 8.32 3.78 -21.43
N ASP A 193 9.21 4.68 -21.85
CA ASP A 193 10.40 4.34 -22.62
C ASP A 193 11.42 3.57 -21.77
N SER A 194 11.57 3.94 -20.50
CA SER A 194 12.49 3.27 -19.57
C SER A 194 11.98 1.89 -19.15
N SER A 195 10.67 1.71 -18.91
CA SER A 195 10.11 0.38 -18.61
C SER A 195 10.28 -0.56 -19.79
N HIS A 196 9.94 -0.17 -21.02
CA HIS A 196 10.15 -1.01 -22.21
C HIS A 196 11.60 -1.45 -22.40
N ARG A 197 12.55 -0.60 -21.99
CA ARG A 197 13.98 -0.86 -22.17
C ARG A 197 14.57 -1.71 -21.05
N PHE A 198 14.20 -1.45 -19.80
CA PHE A 198 14.89 -1.99 -18.62
C PHE A 198 14.03 -2.93 -17.78
N LEU A 199 12.71 -2.76 -17.79
CA LEU A 199 11.73 -3.53 -17.01
C LEU A 199 10.50 -3.91 -17.89
N PRO A 200 10.69 -4.58 -19.04
CA PRO A 200 9.62 -4.81 -20.02
C PRO A 200 8.44 -5.64 -19.49
N GLY A 201 8.66 -6.53 -18.53
CA GLY A 201 7.61 -7.31 -17.86
C GLY A 201 6.71 -6.46 -16.95
N LEU A 202 7.12 -5.23 -16.62
CA LEU A 202 6.32 -4.30 -15.83
C LEU A 202 5.28 -3.54 -16.66
N VAL A 203 5.43 -3.49 -17.99
CA VAL A 203 4.57 -2.72 -18.90
C VAL A 203 3.07 -3.04 -18.71
N PRO A 204 2.62 -4.32 -18.66
CA PRO A 204 1.20 -4.63 -18.47
C PRO A 204 0.62 -4.15 -17.13
N THR A 205 1.45 -4.07 -16.08
CA THR A 205 1.05 -3.51 -14.78
C THR A 205 0.92 -1.99 -14.88
N LEU A 206 1.85 -1.32 -15.55
CA LEU A 206 1.84 0.15 -15.72
C LEU A 206 0.64 0.64 -16.53
N GLU A 207 0.19 -0.12 -17.54
CA GLU A 207 -1.01 0.22 -18.35
C GLU A 207 -2.29 0.34 -17.50
N GLN A 208 -2.36 -0.41 -16.38
CA GLN A 208 -3.49 -0.39 -15.47
C GLN A 208 -3.47 0.86 -14.57
N MET A 209 -2.32 1.50 -14.40
CA MET A 209 -2.11 2.59 -13.44
C MET A 209 -2.15 3.97 -14.10
N THR A 210 -2.26 5.01 -13.28
CA THR A 210 -2.03 6.38 -13.75
C THR A 210 -0.56 6.72 -13.61
N VAL A 211 0.04 7.25 -14.67
CA VAL A 211 1.42 7.75 -14.69
C VAL A 211 1.38 9.23 -15.05
N MET A 212 1.98 10.06 -14.21
CA MET A 212 2.05 11.51 -14.40
C MET A 212 3.51 11.96 -14.43
N SER A 213 3.85 12.75 -15.44
CA SER A 213 5.07 13.55 -15.45
C SER A 213 4.78 14.94 -14.90
N ALA A 214 5.20 15.21 -13.66
CA ALA A 214 5.09 16.52 -13.04
C ALA A 214 5.88 17.57 -13.83
N ARG A 215 7.06 17.19 -14.35
CA ARG A 215 7.86 18.05 -15.23
C ARG A 215 7.10 18.47 -16.47
N ALA A 216 6.53 17.52 -17.21
CA ALA A 216 5.83 17.83 -18.46
C ALA A 216 4.64 18.77 -18.23
N MET A 217 4.00 18.70 -17.05
CA MET A 217 2.87 19.55 -16.71
C MET A 217 3.28 20.95 -16.22
N TYR A 218 4.34 21.06 -15.44
CA TYR A 218 4.62 22.28 -14.67
C TYR A 218 5.95 22.95 -14.99
N GLU A 219 6.82 22.38 -15.83
CA GLU A 219 8.11 22.98 -16.20
C GLU A 219 7.96 24.36 -16.85
N GLN A 220 6.90 24.57 -17.64
CA GLN A 220 6.66 25.87 -18.25
C GLN A 220 6.30 26.95 -17.21
N MET A 221 5.52 26.60 -16.19
CA MET A 221 5.08 27.52 -15.13
C MET A 221 6.17 27.74 -14.07
N TYR A 222 6.98 26.71 -13.79
CA TYR A 222 8.03 26.70 -12.77
C TYR A 222 9.37 26.28 -13.36
N PRO A 223 9.96 27.06 -14.27
CA PRO A 223 11.16 26.66 -15.01
C PRO A 223 12.33 26.35 -14.07
N GLY A 224 12.92 25.16 -14.22
CA GLY A 224 14.08 24.74 -13.45
C GLY A 224 13.82 24.43 -11.97
N ASP A 225 12.55 24.27 -11.55
CA ASP A 225 12.19 23.94 -10.17
C ASP A 225 11.43 22.60 -10.05
N PRO A 226 12.16 21.46 -9.97
CA PRO A 226 11.57 20.14 -9.79
C PRO A 226 10.77 19.94 -8.50
N PHE A 227 11.03 20.74 -7.46
CA PHE A 227 10.24 20.70 -6.22
C PHE A 227 8.86 21.31 -6.47
N SER A 228 8.81 22.47 -7.13
CA SER A 228 7.53 23.07 -7.55
C SER A 228 6.70 22.14 -8.41
N TRP A 229 7.31 21.42 -9.35
CA TRP A 229 6.58 20.49 -10.22
C TRP A 229 5.81 19.44 -9.42
N LYS A 230 6.48 18.73 -8.50
CA LYS A 230 5.82 17.72 -7.68
C LYS A 230 4.82 18.33 -6.69
N ARG A 231 5.13 19.49 -6.11
CA ARG A 231 4.17 20.21 -5.24
C ARG A 231 2.86 20.49 -5.97
N GLN A 232 2.92 21.05 -7.17
CA GLN A 232 1.71 21.37 -7.93
C GLN A 232 0.99 20.12 -8.44
N ALA A 233 1.73 19.10 -8.89
CA ALA A 233 1.16 17.81 -9.26
C ALA A 233 0.34 17.20 -8.11
N PHE A 234 0.89 17.15 -6.90
CA PHE A 234 0.21 16.53 -5.76
C PHE A 234 -1.00 17.35 -5.31
N ARG A 235 -0.90 18.68 -5.31
CA ARG A 235 -2.04 19.57 -5.05
C ARG A 235 -3.16 19.34 -6.05
N GLN A 236 -2.84 19.23 -7.34
CA GLN A 236 -3.82 18.95 -8.39
C GLN A 236 -4.47 17.58 -8.22
N ILE A 237 -3.71 16.53 -7.89
CA ILE A 237 -4.25 15.19 -7.61
C ILE A 237 -5.30 15.25 -6.49
N LEU A 238 -4.98 15.89 -5.36
CA LEU A 238 -5.90 15.98 -4.24
C LEU A 238 -7.13 16.86 -4.54
N ARG A 239 -6.96 17.98 -5.25
CA ARG A 239 -8.07 18.84 -5.70
C ARG A 239 -9.04 18.07 -6.61
N CYS A 240 -8.52 17.30 -7.58
CA CYS A 240 -9.35 16.52 -8.48
C CYS A 240 -10.11 15.41 -7.74
N ARG A 241 -9.44 14.71 -6.84
CA ARG A 241 -10.08 13.69 -6.00
C ARG A 241 -11.22 14.27 -5.17
N ARG A 242 -11.01 15.44 -4.55
CA ARG A 242 -12.05 16.13 -3.78
C ARG A 242 -13.25 16.51 -4.65
N ALA A 243 -13.00 17.01 -5.86
CA ALA A 243 -14.06 17.37 -6.80
C ALA A 243 -14.87 16.14 -7.27
N GLN A 244 -14.22 14.99 -7.46
CA GLN A 244 -14.87 13.74 -7.88
C GLN A 244 -15.61 13.06 -6.73
N CYS A 245 -15.09 13.17 -5.50
CA CYS A 245 -15.64 12.54 -4.30
C CYS A 245 -15.91 13.55 -3.19
N PRO A 246 -16.86 14.49 -3.34
CA PRO A 246 -17.13 15.52 -2.33
C PRO A 246 -17.61 14.93 -0.99
N SER A 247 -18.22 13.74 -1.03
CA SER A 247 -18.74 13.01 0.12
C SER A 247 -17.69 12.24 0.90
N GLU A 248 -16.47 12.08 0.36
CA GLU A 248 -15.36 11.47 1.11
C GLU A 248 -14.84 12.47 2.14
N GLY A 249 -15.04 12.14 3.43
CA GLY A 249 -14.70 13.01 4.55
C GLY A 249 -13.20 13.13 4.86
N GLY A 250 -12.29 12.61 4.04
CA GLY A 250 -10.85 12.74 4.24
C GLY A 250 -10.01 11.94 3.24
N VAL A 251 -8.69 12.09 3.32
CA VAL A 251 -7.71 11.40 2.48
C VAL A 251 -6.61 10.73 3.31
N ASN A 252 -6.20 9.53 2.92
CA ASN A 252 -5.03 8.82 3.41
C ASN A 252 -3.98 8.79 2.30
N LEU A 253 -3.10 9.77 2.29
CA LEU A 253 -2.06 9.94 1.28
C LEU A 253 -0.78 9.22 1.71
N VAL A 254 -0.40 8.21 0.94
CA VAL A 254 0.85 7.47 1.11
C VAL A 254 1.78 7.81 -0.05
N VAL A 255 2.98 8.30 0.25
CA VAL A 255 3.96 8.75 -0.75
C VAL A 255 5.27 8.01 -0.54
N LEU A 256 5.78 7.40 -1.61
CA LEU A 256 7.01 6.65 -1.63
C LEU A 256 7.94 7.24 -2.70
N GLY A 257 9.15 7.63 -2.31
CA GLY A 257 10.09 8.29 -3.20
C GLY A 257 11.48 8.37 -2.60
N ASP A 258 12.49 8.54 -3.43
CA ASP A 258 13.88 8.63 -3.01
C ASP A 258 14.33 10.07 -2.79
N SER A 259 13.50 11.10 -2.98
CA SER A 259 13.90 12.49 -2.88
C SER A 259 13.12 13.27 -1.79
N PRO A 260 13.71 14.34 -1.23
CA PRO A 260 12.96 15.29 -0.40
C PRO A 260 11.75 15.89 -1.11
N ALA A 261 11.78 15.99 -2.45
CA ALA A 261 10.75 16.65 -3.24
C ALA A 261 9.37 15.97 -3.10
N GLU A 262 9.30 14.64 -3.09
CA GLU A 262 8.03 13.93 -2.92
C GLU A 262 7.50 14.10 -1.49
N MET A 263 8.40 14.08 -0.50
CA MET A 263 8.04 14.21 0.92
C MET A 263 7.45 15.60 1.17
N GLU A 264 8.11 16.66 0.71
CA GLU A 264 7.64 18.04 0.82
C GLU A 264 6.34 18.27 0.03
N ALA A 265 6.21 17.66 -1.16
CA ALA A 265 4.99 17.74 -1.96
C ALA A 265 3.78 17.12 -1.23
N ALA A 266 3.97 15.99 -0.55
CA ALA A 266 2.91 15.34 0.24
C ALA A 266 2.36 16.26 1.33
N HIS A 267 3.26 16.88 2.10
CA HIS A 267 2.88 17.80 3.17
C HIS A 267 2.31 19.11 2.64
N SER A 268 2.83 19.63 1.52
CA SER A 268 2.31 20.85 0.88
C SER A 268 0.89 20.64 0.34
N ALA A 269 0.61 19.48 -0.27
CA ALA A 269 -0.71 19.16 -0.78
C ALA A 269 -1.74 19.00 0.35
N ALA A 270 -1.34 18.41 1.48
CA ALA A 270 -2.18 18.28 2.66
C ALA A 270 -2.64 19.63 3.25
N LYS A 271 -1.77 20.64 3.23
CA LYS A 271 -2.05 21.98 3.78
C LYS A 271 -3.18 22.71 3.04
N VAL A 272 -3.33 22.43 1.74
CA VAL A 272 -4.36 23.04 0.89
C VAL A 272 -5.57 22.12 0.68
N TYR A 273 -5.57 20.94 1.31
CA TYR A 273 -6.69 20.02 1.24
C TYR A 273 -7.76 20.42 2.26
N ASP A 274 -8.96 20.72 1.78
CA ASP A 274 -10.10 21.10 2.61
C ASP A 274 -10.80 19.86 3.21
N GLY A 275 -10.11 19.22 4.16
CA GLY A 275 -10.59 18.07 4.91
C GLY A 275 -9.51 17.36 5.74
N PRO A 276 -9.89 16.37 6.57
CA PRO A 276 -8.96 15.48 7.24
C PRO A 276 -7.98 14.80 6.27
N ALA A 277 -6.68 14.89 6.54
CA ALA A 277 -5.64 14.26 5.74
C ALA A 277 -4.65 13.50 6.62
N LEU A 278 -4.49 12.20 6.38
CA LEU A 278 -3.42 11.38 6.93
C LEU A 278 -2.28 11.31 5.93
N ILE A 279 -1.10 11.75 6.34
CA ILE A 279 0.09 11.84 5.48
C ILE A 279 1.12 10.82 5.95
N LYS A 280 1.50 9.94 5.02
CA LYS A 280 2.45 8.86 5.28
C LYS A 280 3.51 8.85 4.22
N THR A 281 4.74 9.12 4.61
CA THR A 281 5.88 9.19 3.71
C THR A 281 6.86 8.07 3.97
N VAL A 282 7.38 7.49 2.88
CA VAL A 282 8.45 6.50 2.88
C VAL A 282 9.56 7.01 1.99
N LYS A 283 10.65 7.49 2.61
CA LYS A 283 11.84 7.97 1.93
C LYS A 283 12.80 6.82 1.65
N PHE A 284 13.00 6.56 0.37
CA PHE A 284 14.00 5.63 -0.14
C PHE A 284 15.39 6.27 -0.07
N ARG A 285 16.40 5.41 -0.10
CA ARG A 285 17.80 5.80 -0.26
C ARG A 285 18.03 6.27 -1.71
N GLU A 286 18.63 7.45 -1.83
CA GLU A 286 19.04 8.06 -3.08
C GLU A 286 20.15 7.26 -3.78
N ALA A 287 20.12 7.23 -5.11
CA ALA A 287 21.07 6.56 -5.99
C ALA A 287 21.44 5.12 -5.53
N PRO A 288 20.46 4.22 -5.34
CA PRO A 288 20.72 2.86 -4.90
C PRO A 288 21.36 2.03 -6.03
N SER A 289 22.19 1.05 -5.66
CA SER A 289 22.51 -0.06 -6.56
C SER A 289 21.28 -0.92 -6.84
N VAL A 290 21.30 -1.76 -7.89
CA VAL A 290 20.16 -2.64 -8.22
C VAL A 290 19.78 -3.53 -7.03
N SER A 291 20.77 -4.17 -6.40
CA SER A 291 20.59 -4.99 -5.20
C SER A 291 20.03 -4.18 -4.02
N GLN A 292 20.47 -2.94 -3.84
CA GLN A 292 19.93 -2.08 -2.78
C GLN A 292 18.47 -1.72 -3.04
N LEU A 293 18.12 -1.36 -4.27
CA LEU A 293 16.74 -1.03 -4.63
C LEU A 293 15.82 -2.25 -4.46
N LEU A 294 16.27 -3.43 -4.88
CA LEU A 294 15.54 -4.68 -4.68
C LEU A 294 15.23 -4.92 -3.19
N GLY A 295 16.20 -4.76 -2.30
CA GLY A 295 15.98 -4.92 -0.87
C GLY A 295 15.02 -3.88 -0.27
N GLN A 296 15.07 -2.63 -0.76
CA GLN A 296 14.12 -1.58 -0.39
C GLN A 296 12.69 -1.92 -0.83
N ILE A 297 12.50 -2.34 -2.08
CA ILE A 297 11.19 -2.74 -2.62
C ILE A 297 10.61 -3.92 -1.83
N LEU A 298 11.41 -4.96 -1.57
CA LEU A 298 10.95 -6.12 -0.81
C LEU A 298 10.56 -5.75 0.63
N ARG A 299 11.33 -4.87 1.29
CA ARG A 299 10.95 -4.34 2.62
C ARG A 299 9.65 -3.56 2.55
N VAL A 300 9.46 -2.72 1.54
CA VAL A 300 8.18 -1.99 1.37
C VAL A 300 7.04 -2.96 1.11
N ALA A 301 7.22 -3.99 0.29
CA ALA A 301 6.19 -4.99 0.02
C ALA A 301 5.69 -5.69 1.30
N GLU A 302 6.59 -6.03 2.24
CA GLU A 302 6.22 -6.63 3.53
C GLU A 302 5.39 -5.69 4.43
N ASP A 303 5.71 -4.40 4.42
CA ASP A 303 5.21 -3.43 5.40
C ASP A 303 4.13 -2.47 4.85
N LEU A 304 3.93 -2.39 3.52
CA LEU A 304 3.05 -1.42 2.86
C LEU A 304 1.62 -1.47 3.41
N GLY A 305 1.06 -2.68 3.56
CA GLY A 305 -0.26 -2.85 4.14
C GLY A 305 -0.36 -2.32 5.57
N GLY A 306 0.69 -2.44 6.38
CA GLY A 306 0.76 -1.88 7.73
C GLY A 306 0.82 -0.36 7.72
N ILE A 307 1.62 0.22 6.82
CA ILE A 307 1.72 1.68 6.61
C ILE A 307 0.36 2.24 6.21
N VAL A 308 -0.27 1.67 5.19
CA VAL A 308 -1.58 2.14 4.69
C VAL A 308 -2.64 2.11 5.79
N ARG A 309 -2.67 1.08 6.64
CA ARG A 309 -3.67 0.91 7.70
C ARG A 309 -3.41 1.72 8.97
N ASP A 310 -2.22 2.30 9.14
CA ASP A 310 -1.91 3.09 10.34
C ASP A 310 -2.90 4.26 10.48
N SER A 311 -3.36 4.52 11.69
CA SER A 311 -4.32 5.61 11.95
C SER A 311 -3.65 6.98 12.08
N GLN A 312 -2.31 7.04 12.08
CA GLN A 312 -1.53 8.24 12.32
C GLN A 312 -0.72 8.66 11.10
N ASN A 313 -0.27 9.92 11.12
CA ASN A 313 0.74 10.41 10.21
C ASN A 313 2.06 9.66 10.44
N LEU A 314 2.76 9.33 9.36
CA LEU A 314 4.03 8.62 9.41
C LEU A 314 5.07 9.33 8.53
N SER A 315 6.29 9.45 9.04
CA SER A 315 7.45 9.77 8.23
C SER A 315 8.48 8.70 8.49
N LYS A 316 8.85 7.94 7.46
CA LYS A 316 9.74 6.79 7.57
C LYS A 316 10.87 6.89 6.55
N ASP A 317 12.09 6.63 6.99
CA ASP A 317 13.26 6.50 6.12
C ASP A 317 13.68 5.03 6.02
N LEU A 318 13.93 4.55 4.80
CA LEU A 318 14.51 3.23 4.57
C LEU A 318 16.01 3.28 4.83
N GLN A 319 16.45 2.50 5.83
CA GLN A 319 17.84 2.40 6.21
C GLN A 319 18.34 0.98 6.02
N GLN A 320 19.46 0.87 5.31
CA GLN A 320 20.21 -0.36 5.21
C GLN A 320 20.86 -0.66 6.56
N LEU A 321 20.65 -1.86 7.08
CA LEU A 321 21.37 -2.37 8.24
C LEU A 321 22.85 -2.57 7.89
N SER A 322 23.73 -2.42 8.88
CA SER A 322 25.14 -2.74 8.70
C SER A 322 25.27 -4.25 8.50
N VAL A 323 25.65 -4.64 7.28
CA VAL A 323 25.89 -6.03 6.92
C VAL A 323 27.41 -6.22 6.78
N PRO A 324 28.01 -7.23 7.42
CA PRO A 324 29.43 -7.55 7.21
C PRO A 324 29.75 -7.74 5.72
N SER A 325 30.95 -7.37 5.29
CA SER A 325 31.35 -7.38 3.87
C SER A 325 31.19 -8.74 3.17
N HIS A 326 31.38 -9.84 3.90
CA HIS A 326 31.18 -11.22 3.40
C HIS A 326 29.71 -11.60 3.19
N LEU A 327 28.78 -10.83 3.75
CA LEU A 327 27.32 -11.00 3.62
C LEU A 327 26.69 -9.91 2.74
N SER A 328 27.48 -9.21 1.92
CA SER A 328 27.00 -8.14 1.03
C SER A 328 25.90 -8.60 0.06
N HIS A 329 25.84 -9.88 -0.28
CA HIS A 329 24.77 -10.46 -1.07
C HIS A 329 23.39 -10.41 -0.38
N LEU A 330 23.33 -10.29 0.95
CA LEU A 330 22.06 -10.18 1.69
C LEU A 330 21.41 -8.80 1.57
N VAL A 331 22.10 -7.82 0.98
CA VAL A 331 21.60 -6.44 0.82
C VAL A 331 20.34 -6.38 -0.04
N SER A 332 20.14 -7.34 -0.93
CA SER A 332 18.92 -7.50 -1.72
C SER A 332 17.73 -8.08 -0.94
N GLY A 333 17.93 -8.60 0.27
CA GLY A 333 16.85 -9.13 1.09
C GLY A 333 16.16 -8.05 1.93
N ALA A 334 14.84 -8.16 2.12
CA ALA A 334 14.06 -7.26 2.98
C ALA A 334 14.62 -7.15 4.41
N SER A 335 15.14 -8.25 4.96
CA SER A 335 15.73 -8.32 6.30
C SER A 335 16.97 -7.44 6.48
N ALA A 336 17.64 -7.04 5.39
CA ALA A 336 18.77 -6.10 5.45
C ALA A 336 18.33 -4.64 5.54
N TRP A 337 17.02 -4.37 5.48
CA TRP A 337 16.45 -3.03 5.52
C TRP A 337 15.51 -2.89 6.70
N LYS A 338 15.45 -1.68 7.27
CA LYS A 338 14.50 -1.30 8.31
C LYS A 338 13.94 0.08 8.04
N PHE A 339 12.76 0.35 8.60
CA PHE A 339 12.24 1.71 8.71
C PHE A 339 12.83 2.39 9.96
N ALA A 340 13.40 3.57 9.78
CA ALA A 340 13.68 4.50 10.85
C ALA A 340 12.66 5.63 10.85
N ALA A 341 12.54 6.36 11.97
CA ALA A 341 11.77 7.60 11.98
C ALA A 341 12.41 8.58 11.00
N GLY A 342 11.63 9.05 10.03
CA GLY A 342 12.06 10.05 9.06
C GLY A 342 12.05 11.46 9.65
N ARG A 343 12.60 12.41 8.88
CA ARG A 343 12.53 13.84 9.21
C ARG A 343 11.06 14.30 9.35
N ASP A 344 10.84 15.29 10.21
CA ASP A 344 9.59 16.06 10.17
C ASP A 344 9.59 17.02 8.98
N TRP A 345 8.96 16.59 7.89
CA TRP A 345 8.79 17.36 6.65
C TRP A 345 7.66 18.40 6.75
N GLY A 346 6.84 18.36 7.81
CA GLY A 346 5.78 19.33 8.06
C GLY A 346 6.30 20.67 8.59
N CYS A 347 7.50 20.69 9.17
CA CYS A 347 8.06 21.80 9.94
C CYS A 347 9.04 22.71 9.17
N SER A 348 9.14 22.61 7.84
CA SER A 348 9.89 23.63 7.07
C SER A 348 9.04 24.90 6.95
N GLN A 349 9.04 25.71 7.99
CA GLN A 349 8.79 27.14 7.88
C GLN A 349 10.17 27.79 7.76
N THR A 350 10.63 28.06 6.54
CA THR A 350 11.43 29.27 6.41
C THR A 350 10.48 30.44 6.62
N LEU A 351 10.94 31.49 7.28
CA LEU A 351 10.19 32.74 7.46
C LEU A 351 9.72 33.31 6.10
N LEU A 352 10.42 32.95 5.02
CA LEU A 352 10.09 33.27 3.64
C LEU A 352 8.82 32.53 3.17
N ASP A 353 8.66 31.24 3.46
CA ASP A 353 7.46 30.48 3.07
C ASP A 353 6.19 31.03 3.73
N ALA A 354 6.28 31.47 4.98
CA ALA A 354 5.19 32.12 5.71
C ALA A 354 4.86 33.52 5.16
N LEU A 355 5.86 34.27 4.69
CA LEU A 355 5.70 35.60 4.10
C LEU A 355 5.15 35.57 2.67
N PHE A 356 5.37 34.47 1.92
CA PHE A 356 4.84 34.26 0.57
C PHE A 356 3.63 33.29 0.53
N SER A 357 3.04 32.95 1.68
CA SER A 357 1.89 32.00 1.81
C SER A 357 0.57 32.46 1.18
N LYS A 358 0.55 33.57 0.42
CA LYS A 358 -0.49 33.78 -0.59
C LYS A 358 0.09 33.36 -1.92
N ASP A 359 -0.04 32.07 -2.25
CA ASP A 359 0.13 31.58 -3.61
C ASP A 359 -0.89 32.37 -4.47
N PRO A 360 -0.45 33.24 -5.40
CA PRO A 360 -1.34 34.09 -6.19
C PRO A 360 -2.21 33.29 -7.20
N ASP A 361 -2.02 31.97 -7.26
CA ASP A 361 -2.53 31.10 -8.33
C ASP A 361 -3.64 30.12 -7.87
N GLU A 362 -4.37 30.43 -6.78
CA GLU A 362 -5.57 29.66 -6.38
C GLU A 362 -6.66 29.62 -7.46
N ASP A 363 -6.63 30.52 -8.46
CA ASP A 363 -7.71 30.71 -9.43
C ASP A 363 -7.35 30.45 -10.91
N LEU A 364 -6.20 29.85 -11.23
CA LEU A 364 -5.90 29.54 -12.63
C LEU A 364 -6.77 28.36 -13.13
N PRO A 365 -7.62 28.53 -14.16
CA PRO A 365 -8.41 27.44 -14.72
C PRO A 365 -7.48 26.47 -15.45
N ILE A 366 -7.22 25.32 -14.83
CA ILE A 366 -6.43 24.26 -15.42
C ILE A 366 -7.36 23.50 -16.38
N GLU A 367 -7.16 23.66 -17.69
CA GLU A 367 -7.71 22.71 -18.66
C GLU A 367 -7.19 21.32 -18.30
N LEU A 368 -8.11 20.39 -17.98
CA LEU A 368 -7.76 19.05 -17.53
C LEU A 368 -7.20 18.24 -18.73
N PRO A 369 -5.90 17.91 -18.79
CA PRO A 369 -5.38 17.02 -19.83
C PRO A 369 -6.11 15.68 -19.86
N GLU A 370 -6.17 15.04 -21.02
CA GLU A 370 -6.99 13.84 -21.32
C GLU A 370 -6.77 12.67 -20.35
N TRP A 371 -5.56 12.50 -19.83
CA TRP A 371 -5.26 11.48 -18.82
C TRP A 371 -5.94 11.75 -17.46
N MET A 372 -6.36 12.98 -17.16
CA MET A 372 -7.13 13.32 -15.97
C MET A 372 -8.59 12.88 -16.07
N VAL A 373 -9.14 12.84 -17.28
CA VAL A 373 -10.42 12.18 -17.55
C VAL A 373 -10.26 10.69 -17.29
N GLN A 374 -9.14 10.10 -17.77
CA GLN A 374 -8.82 8.71 -17.48
C GLN A 374 -8.58 8.46 -15.98
N LEU A 375 -8.02 9.41 -15.23
CA LEU A 375 -7.90 9.32 -13.77
C LEU A 375 -9.29 9.26 -13.13
N ALA A 376 -10.22 10.13 -13.53
CA ALA A 376 -11.60 10.12 -13.05
C ALA A 376 -12.32 8.78 -13.36
N ASP A 377 -12.12 8.26 -14.57
CA ASP A 377 -12.68 6.97 -15.00
C ASP A 377 -12.07 5.80 -14.22
N LYS A 378 -10.74 5.84 -13.97
CA LYS A 378 -10.03 4.82 -13.20
C LYS A 378 -10.40 4.85 -11.71
N VAL A 379 -10.58 6.03 -11.11
CA VAL A 379 -11.10 6.20 -9.74
C VAL A 379 -12.49 5.60 -9.63
N SER A 380 -13.37 5.94 -10.57
CA SER A 380 -14.75 5.41 -10.60
C SER A 380 -14.77 3.89 -10.79
N ALA A 381 -13.95 3.37 -11.70
CA ALA A 381 -13.80 1.92 -11.92
C ALA A 381 -13.24 1.21 -10.68
N TRP A 382 -12.25 1.79 -10.01
CA TRP A 382 -11.67 1.24 -8.79
C TRP A 382 -12.67 1.27 -7.62
N GLN A 383 -13.47 2.32 -7.48
CA GLN A 383 -14.57 2.39 -6.50
C GLN A 383 -15.64 1.32 -6.76
N SER A 384 -16.00 1.08 -8.03
CA SER A 384 -16.94 0.00 -8.38
C SER A 384 -16.39 -1.40 -8.06
N ARG A 385 -15.08 -1.62 -8.19
CA ARG A 385 -14.43 -2.89 -7.81
C ARG A 385 -14.35 -3.07 -6.30
N SER A 386 -14.08 -2.01 -5.55
CA SER A 386 -13.94 -2.06 -4.08
C SER A 386 -15.27 -2.11 -3.32
N THR A 387 -16.38 -1.74 -3.97
CA THR A 387 -17.74 -1.78 -3.39
C THR A 387 -18.54 -3.04 -3.78
N SER A 388 -18.02 -3.91 -4.65
CA SER A 388 -18.68 -5.16 -5.02
C SER A 388 -18.52 -6.23 -3.92
N PRO A 389 -19.62 -6.83 -3.39
CA PRO A 389 -19.55 -7.88 -2.36
C PRO A 389 -19.01 -9.24 -2.86
N ALA A 390 -18.49 -9.34 -4.08
CA ALA A 390 -18.28 -10.60 -4.79
C ALA A 390 -16.82 -11.08 -4.86
N THR A 391 -16.01 -10.89 -3.81
CA THR A 391 -14.70 -11.58 -3.69
C THR A 391 -14.34 -11.95 -2.25
N MET A 392 -15.34 -12.26 -1.41
CA MET A 392 -15.10 -12.77 -0.05
C MET A 392 -15.62 -14.21 0.18
N LEU A 393 -15.62 -15.04 -0.86
CA LEU A 393 -15.88 -16.47 -0.76
C LEU A 393 -15.02 -17.22 -1.78
N ASN A 394 -13.84 -17.66 -1.34
CA ASN A 394 -13.17 -18.92 -1.73
C ASN A 394 -11.70 -18.89 -1.30
N PHE A 395 -11.47 -19.09 0.00
CA PHE A 395 -10.28 -19.77 0.50
C PHE A 395 -10.73 -20.55 1.74
N HIS A 396 -11.06 -21.82 1.52
CA HIS A 396 -11.22 -22.83 2.57
C HIS A 396 -10.32 -24.01 2.26
#